data_AF-A0A7C7VM93-F1
#
_entry.id   AF-A0A7C7VM93-F1
#
_cell.length_a   1.000
_cell.length_b   1.000
_cell.length_c   1.000
_cell.angle_alpha   90.00
_cell.angle_beta   90.00
_cell.angle_gamma   90.00
#
_symmetry.space_group_name_H-M   'P 1'
#
loop_
_entity.id
_entity.type
_entity.pdbx_description
1 polymer ?
#
loop_
_entity_poly.entity_id
_entity_poly.type
_entity_poly.pdbx_seq_one_letter_code
_entity_poly.pdbx_strand_id
1 'polypeptide(L)'
;MRIKYWVLVFLTVFLGFSMALKEVVAKPLVDLGPVIDGFIRELEQLVLTVKGAVLNLGKVLGGAILVIGLVLWASDLFAYKGRRLITAGALLLLILEILS
;
A
#
# COMPACT_ATOMS: atom_id res chain seq x y z
N MET A 1 -52.88 31.80 -26.88
CA MET A 1 -51.50 31.47 -27.32
C MET A 1 -50.40 31.84 -26.31
N ARG A 2 -50.57 32.84 -25.42
CA ARG A 2 -49.51 33.33 -24.50
C ARG A 2 -48.98 32.30 -23.48
N ILE A 3 -49.83 31.43 -22.94
CA ILE A 3 -49.46 30.46 -21.89
C ILE A 3 -48.49 29.36 -22.39
N LYS A 4 -48.63 28.93 -23.65
CA LYS A 4 -47.76 27.90 -24.24
C LYS A 4 -46.31 28.39 -24.39
N TYR A 5 -46.12 29.68 -24.66
CA TYR A 5 -44.78 30.27 -24.76
C TYR A 5 -44.07 30.35 -23.41
N TRP A 6 -44.80 30.68 -22.33
CA TRP A 6 -44.23 30.73 -20.99
C TRP A 6 -43.76 29.36 -20.50
N VAL A 7 -44.52 28.30 -20.80
CA VAL A 7 -44.14 26.92 -20.45
C VAL A 7 -42.89 26.49 -21.21
N LEU A 8 -42.79 26.82 -22.51
CA LEU A 8 -41.61 26.51 -23.33
C LEU A 8 -40.36 27.23 -22.82
N VAL A 9 -40.46 28.52 -22.49
CA VAL A 9 -39.33 29.29 -21.94
C VAL A 9 -38.87 28.69 -20.62
N PHE A 10 -39.79 28.37 -19.71
CA PHE A 10 -39.44 27.77 -18.42
C PHE A 10 -38.75 26.41 -18.58
N LEU A 11 -39.19 25.58 -19.53
CA LEU A 11 -38.58 24.28 -19.82
C LEU A 11 -37.17 24.42 -20.39
N THR A 12 -36.93 25.40 -21.28
CA THR A 12 -35.59 25.65 -21.84
C THR A 12 -34.61 26.17 -20.79
N VAL A 13 -35.07 27.04 -19.88
CA VAL A 13 -34.26 27.54 -18.76
C VAL A 13 -33.94 26.43 -17.77
N PHE A 14 -34.91 25.57 -17.46
CA PHE A 14 -34.71 24.43 -16.56
C PHE A 14 -33.72 23.39 -17.14
N LEU A 15 -33.81 23.11 -18.44
CA LEU A 15 -32.85 22.22 -19.12
C LEU A 15 -31.44 22.83 -19.16
N GLY A 16 -31.32 24.12 -19.45
CA GLY A 16 -30.02 24.82 -19.43
C GLY A 16 -29.38 24.85 -18.04
N PHE A 17 -30.18 25.05 -16.99
CA PHE A 17 -29.72 25.03 -15.61
C PHE A 17 -29.28 23.63 -15.16
N SER A 18 -30.00 22.58 -15.59
CA SER A 18 -29.62 21.19 -15.32
C SER A 18 -28.28 20.80 -15.96
N MET A 19 -28.05 21.24 -17.21
CA MET A 19 -26.76 21.03 -17.88
C MET A 19 -25.60 21.77 -17.18
N ALA A 20 -25.83 23.01 -16.76
CA ALA A 20 -24.82 23.81 -16.07
C ALA A 20 -24.45 23.22 -14.70
N LEU A 21 -25.43 22.74 -13.93
CA LEU A 21 -25.18 22.04 -12.66
C LEU A 21 -24.36 20.77 -12.88
N LYS A 22 -24.64 20.01 -13.94
CA LYS A 22 -23.91 18.78 -14.25
C LYS A 22 -22.44 19.06 -14.59
N GLU A 23 -22.13 20.12 -15.34
CA GLU A 23 -20.74 20.51 -15.64
C GLU A 23 -19.99 21.03 -14.41
N VAL A 24 -20.61 21.88 -13.60
CA VAL A 24 -19.98 22.47 -12.40
C VAL A 24 -19.68 21.42 -11.33
N VAL A 25 -20.49 20.36 -11.23
CA VAL A 25 -20.28 19.26 -10.27
C VAL A 25 -19.38 18.16 -10.86
N ALA A 26 -19.47 17.87 -12.17
CA ALA A 26 -18.67 16.81 -12.79
C ALA A 26 -17.20 17.19 -12.94
N LYS A 27 -16.87 18.44 -13.27
CA LYS A 27 -15.47 18.88 -13.42
C LYS A 27 -14.62 18.63 -12.18
N PRO A 28 -15.00 19.10 -10.97
CA PRO A 28 -14.20 18.87 -9.77
C PRO A 28 -14.14 17.39 -9.37
N LEU A 29 -15.19 16.60 -9.62
CA LEU A 29 -15.17 15.15 -9.35
C LEU A 29 -14.23 14.39 -10.30
N VAL A 30 -14.17 14.78 -11.58
CA VAL A 30 -13.26 14.19 -12.58
C VAL A 30 -11.81 14.57 -12.30
N ASP A 31 -11.55 15.79 -11.83
CA ASP A 31 -10.20 16.23 -11.45
C ASP A 31 -9.70 15.61 -10.12
N LEU A 32 -10.62 15.24 -9.21
CA LEU A 32 -10.27 14.57 -7.94
C LEU A 32 -9.90 13.09 -8.10
N GLY A 33 -10.50 12.39 -9.06
CA GLY A 33 -10.19 10.97 -9.36
C GLY A 33 -8.70 10.68 -9.57
N PRO A 34 -8.01 11.36 -10.52
CA PRO A 34 -6.59 11.12 -10.80
C PRO A 34 -5.67 11.55 -9.65
N VAL A 35 -6.07 12.52 -8.82
CA VAL A 35 -5.32 12.92 -7.62
C VAL A 35 -5.36 11.82 -6.56
N ILE A 36 -6.54 11.22 -6.34
CA ILE A 36 -6.70 10.11 -5.40
C ILE A 36 -5.93 8.87 -5.90
N ASP A 37 -6.01 8.56 -7.20
CA ASP A 37 -5.26 7.46 -7.79
C ASP A 37 -3.73 7.67 -7.68
N GLY A 38 -3.26 8.90 -7.88
CA GLY A 38 -1.86 9.27 -7.67
C GLY A 38 -1.42 9.05 -6.22
N PHE A 39 -2.22 9.50 -5.26
CA PHE A 39 -1.94 9.33 -3.84
C PHE A 39 -1.93 7.85 -3.41
N ILE A 40 -2.86 7.04 -3.91
CA ILE A 40 -2.89 5.59 -3.64
C ILE A 40 -1.63 4.91 -4.19
N ARG A 41 -1.18 5.28 -5.40
CA ARG A 41 0.06 4.73 -5.98
C ARG A 41 1.30 5.10 -5.18
N GLU A 42 1.39 6.34 -4.68
CA GLU A 42 2.49 6.76 -3.81
C GLU A 42 2.50 5.98 -2.49
N LEU A 43 1.33 5.76 -1.89
CA LEU A 43 1.20 4.93 -0.70
C LEU A 43 1.59 3.47 -0.97
N GLU A 44 1.19 2.91 -2.09
CA GLU A 44 1.57 1.56 -2.50
C GLU A 44 3.10 1.44 -2.64
N GLN A 45 3.75 2.42 -3.28
CA GLN A 45 5.20 2.47 -3.39
C GLN A 45 5.90 2.60 -2.04
N LEU A 46 5.35 3.40 -1.12
CA LEU A 46 5.89 3.54 0.23
C LEU A 46 5.79 2.22 1.00
N VAL A 47 4.65 1.53 0.91
CA VAL A 47 4.46 0.20 1.53
C VAL A 47 5.42 -0.83 0.96
N LEU A 48 5.63 -0.85 -0.36
CA LEU A 48 6.60 -1.74 -1.01
C LEU A 48 8.03 -1.44 -0.57
N THR A 49 8.38 -0.16 -0.43
CA THR A 49 9.70 0.26 0.04
C THR A 49 9.94 -0.17 1.49
N VAL A 50 8.95 0.05 2.37
CA VAL A 50 9.01 -0.38 3.77
C VAL A 50 9.08 -1.91 3.85
N LYS A 51 8.28 -2.64 3.06
CA LYS A 51 8.36 -4.11 2.97
C LYS A 51 9.77 -4.56 2.62
N GLY A 52 10.37 -3.98 1.58
CA GLY A 52 11.75 -4.29 1.17
C GLY A 52 12.78 -4.01 2.27
N ALA A 53 12.65 -2.88 2.97
CA ALA A 53 13.53 -2.53 4.08
C ALA A 53 13.42 -3.53 5.25
N VAL A 54 12.20 -3.92 5.62
CA VAL A 54 11.93 -4.90 6.69
C VAL A 54 12.46 -6.28 6.30
N LEU A 55 12.27 -6.71 5.07
CA LEU A 55 12.81 -7.98 4.58
C LEU A 55 14.35 -8.00 4.64
N ASN A 56 15.01 -6.91 4.22
CA ASN A 56 16.46 -6.79 4.30
C ASN A 56 16.97 -6.82 5.76
N LEU A 57 16.32 -6.07 6.66
CA LEU A 57 16.64 -6.12 8.09
C LEU A 57 16.45 -7.52 8.66
N GLY A 58 15.37 -8.20 8.29
CA GLY A 58 15.13 -9.59 8.65
C GLY A 58 16.25 -10.51 8.19
N LYS A 59 16.74 -10.36 6.95
CA LYS A 59 17.83 -11.19 6.41
C LYS A 59 19.14 -10.96 7.19
N VAL A 60 19.46 -9.71 7.52
CA VAL A 60 20.63 -9.37 8.34
C VAL A 60 20.51 -9.96 9.75
N LEU A 61 19.35 -9.80 10.40
CA LEU A 61 19.11 -10.34 11.73
C LEU A 61 19.13 -11.87 11.75
N GLY A 62 18.50 -12.53 10.78
CA GLY A 62 18.53 -13.99 10.62
C GLY A 62 19.95 -14.52 10.44
N GLY A 63 20.77 -13.84 9.62
CA GLY A 63 22.19 -14.14 9.46
C GLY A 63 22.99 -13.96 10.75
N ALA A 64 22.76 -12.86 11.48
CA ALA A 64 23.42 -12.63 12.78
C ALA A 64 23.05 -13.72 13.81
N ILE A 65 21.79 -14.12 13.87
CA ILE A 65 21.31 -15.21 14.74
C ILE A 65 22.01 -16.53 14.39
N LEU A 66 22.19 -16.83 13.10
CA LEU A 66 22.96 -18.01 12.67
C LEU A 66 24.40 -17.96 13.14
N VAL A 67 25.11 -16.84 12.93
CA VAL A 67 26.51 -16.68 13.35
C VAL A 67 26.64 -16.83 14.87
N ILE A 68 25.77 -16.16 15.64
CA ILE A 68 25.75 -16.28 17.11
C ILE A 68 25.48 -17.74 17.52
N GLY A 69 24.51 -18.39 16.86
CA GLY A 69 24.19 -19.79 17.10
C GLY A 69 25.37 -20.73 16.84
N LEU A 70 26.14 -20.47 15.78
CA LEU A 70 27.31 -21.23 15.39
C LEU A 70 28.47 -21.04 16.37
N VAL A 71 28.71 -19.81 16.83
CA VAL A 71 29.69 -19.50 17.88
C VAL A 71 29.31 -20.16 19.20
N LEU A 72 28.04 -20.10 19.61
CA LEU A 72 27.55 -20.76 20.83
C LEU A 72 27.59 -22.28 20.74
N TRP A 73 27.43 -22.82 19.53
CA TRP A 73 27.59 -24.25 19.29
C TRP A 73 29.04 -24.70 19.42
N ALA A 74 29.99 -23.92 18.89
CA ALA A 74 31.42 -24.21 18.99
C ALA A 74 31.98 -24.10 20.41
N SER A 75 31.39 -23.25 21.26
CA SER A 75 31.88 -23.00 22.63
C SER A 75 31.52 -24.09 23.66
N ASP A 76 30.85 -25.18 23.27
CA ASP A 76 30.39 -26.35 24.05
C ASP A 76 29.47 -26.06 25.27
N LEU A 77 29.75 -25.02 26.05
CA LEU A 77 28.98 -24.49 27.19
C LEU A 77 27.51 -24.19 26.87
N PHE A 78 27.19 -23.92 25.62
CA PHE A 78 25.83 -23.60 25.17
C PHE A 78 25.42 -24.38 23.92
N ALA A 79 26.03 -25.54 23.65
CA ALA A 79 25.81 -26.27 22.40
C ALA A 79 24.34 -26.65 22.10
N TYR A 80 23.53 -26.91 23.13
CA TYR A 80 22.08 -27.13 22.97
C TYR A 80 21.33 -25.84 22.59
N LYS A 81 21.66 -24.70 23.21
CA LYS A 81 21.07 -23.40 22.87
C LYS A 81 21.55 -22.92 21.50
N GLY A 82 22.82 -23.12 21.16
CA GLY A 82 23.41 -22.81 19.86
C GLY A 82 22.68 -23.53 18.71
N ARG A 83 22.47 -24.85 18.83
CA ARG A 83 21.70 -25.62 17.83
C ARG A 83 20.27 -25.10 17.64
N ARG A 84 19.56 -24.80 18.73
CA ARG A 84 18.22 -24.18 18.66
C ARG A 84 18.25 -22.81 17.99
N LEU A 85 19.27 -22.01 18.26
CA LEU A 85 19.45 -20.69 17.68
C LEU A 85 19.74 -20.77 16.17
N ILE A 86 20.57 -21.73 15.74
CA ILE A 86 20.83 -22.02 14.33
C ILE A 86 19.52 -22.41 13.63
N THR A 87 18.74 -23.32 14.21
CA THR A 87 17.44 -23.71 13.61
C THR A 87 16.45 -22.54 13.54
N ALA A 88 16.43 -21.67 14.55
CA ALA A 88 15.57 -20.48 14.55
C ALA A 88 16.01 -19.45 13.51
N GLY A 89 17.31 -19.18 13.39
CA GLY A 89 17.87 -18.31 12.35
C GLY A 89 17.63 -18.85 10.95
N ALA A 90 17.81 -20.16 10.74
CA ALA A 90 17.54 -20.82 9.46
C ALA A 90 16.05 -20.76 9.08
N LEU A 91 15.14 -21.04 10.03
CA LEU A 91 13.69 -20.90 9.83
C LEU A 91 13.30 -19.46 9.49
N LEU A 92 13.86 -18.48 10.20
CA LEU A 92 13.57 -17.07 9.98
C LEU A 92 14.04 -16.61 8.59
N LEU A 93 15.22 -17.03 8.16
CA LEU A 93 15.70 -16.79 6.79
C LEU A 93 14.85 -17.49 5.74
N LEU A 94 14.39 -18.72 6.01
CA LEU A 94 13.52 -19.47 5.09
C LEU A 94 12.17 -18.75 4.93
N ILE A 95 11.57 -18.30 6.02
CA ILE A 95 10.32 -17.51 6.00
C ILE A 95 10.52 -16.21 5.22
N LEU A 96 11.64 -15.50 5.45
CA LEU A 96 11.97 -14.28 4.71
C LEU A 96 12.19 -14.53 3.22
N GLU A 97 12.78 -15.66 2.86
CA GLU A 97 13.03 -16.02 1.46
C GLU A 97 11.72 -16.37 0.73
N ILE A 98 10.74 -16.96 1.43
CA ILE A 98 9.39 -17.19 0.88
C ILE A 98 8.59 -15.87 0.75
N LEU A 99 8.82 -14.92 1.66
CA LEU A 99 8.08 -13.64 1.72
C LEU A 99 8.65 -12.56 0.78
N SER A 100 9.91 -12.74 0.36
CA SER A 100 10.65 -11.91 -0.58
C SER A 100 10.14 -12.08 -2.01
#